data_AF-A0A377FRW1-F1
#
_entry.id   AF-A0A377FRW1-F1
#
_cell.length_a   1.000
_cell.length_b   1.000
_cell.length_c   1.000
_cell.angle_alpha   90.00
_cell.angle_beta   90.00
_cell.angle_gamma   90.00
#
_symmetry.space_group_name_H-M   'P 1'
#
loop_
_entity.id
_entity.type
_entity.pdbx_description
1 polymer ?
#
loop_
_entity_poly.entity_id
_entity_poly.type
_entity_poly.pdbx_seq_one_letter_code
_entity_poly.pdbx_strand_id
1 'polypeptide(L)'
;MNKTLMIIMNIITGLIVTALTIVALGISGMAEGPQPAASYYWILLFGVWFIGLVMQLKKSTRVIGLVITFLPILYFVSLFAIEFL
;
A
#
# COMPACT_ATOMS: atom_id res chain seq x y z
N MET A 1 22.46 -0.55 -0.12
CA MET A 1 21.44 0.20 0.65
C MET A 1 21.71 0.01 2.13
N ASN A 2 21.78 1.10 2.89
CA ASN A 2 21.98 1.05 4.35
C ASN A 2 20.78 0.36 5.02
N LYS A 3 21.02 -0.55 5.97
CA LYS A 3 19.95 -1.24 6.73
C LYS A 3 19.02 -0.25 7.42
N THR A 4 19.56 0.82 8.01
CA THR A 4 18.78 1.85 8.69
C THR A 4 17.82 2.54 7.73
N LEU A 5 18.29 2.87 6.51
CA LEU A 5 17.47 3.50 5.48
C LEU A 5 16.30 2.60 5.06
N MET A 6 16.53 1.29 4.89
CA MET A 6 15.45 0.35 4.55
C MET A 6 14.36 0.29 5.63
N ILE A 7 14.78 0.25 6.90
CA ILE A 7 13.83 0.21 8.02
C ILE A 7 12.99 1.49 8.03
N ILE A 8 13.63 2.65 7.92
CA ILE A 8 12.93 3.94 7.86
C ILE A 8 11.94 3.97 6.70
N MET A 9 12.36 3.56 5.50
CA MET A 9 11.48 3.50 4.33
C MET A 9 10.27 2.58 4.55
N ASN A 10 10.48 1.40 5.12
CA ASN A 10 9.39 0.46 5.37
C ASN A 10 8.41 0.99 6.44
N ILE A 11 8.90 1.68 7.47
CA ILE A 11 8.04 2.34 8.47
C ILE A 11 7.21 3.44 7.80
N ILE A 12 7.85 4.33 7.04
CA ILE A 12 7.15 5.44 6.37
C ILE A 12 6.10 4.90 5.39
N THR A 13 6.49 3.98 4.50
CA THR A 13 5.56 3.40 3.52
C THR A 13 4.43 2.62 4.20
N GLY A 14 4.72 1.89 5.28
CA GLY A 14 3.71 1.19 6.06
C GLY A 14 2.69 2.10 6.71
N LEU A 15 3.15 3.19 7.34
CA LEU A 15 2.26 4.20 7.91
C LEU A 15 1.36 4.83 6.84
N ILE A 16 1.93 5.21 5.70
CA ILE A 16 1.18 5.79 4.57
C ILE A 16 0.13 4.82 4.05
N VAL A 17 0.51 3.59 3.70
CA VAL A 17 -0.43 2.60 3.13
C VAL A 17 -1.52 2.25 4.14
N THR A 18 -1.18 2.12 5.42
CA THR A 18 -2.16 1.85 6.49
C THR A 18 -3.17 2.99 6.60
N ALA A 19 -2.69 4.23 6.70
CA ALA A 19 -3.55 5.41 6.81
C ALA A 19 -4.47 5.54 5.60
N LEU A 20 -3.94 5.41 4.38
CA LEU A 20 -4.71 5.46 3.15
C LEU A 20 -5.74 4.34 3.08
N THR A 21 -5.39 3.12 3.47
CA THR A 21 -6.33 1.99 3.50
C THR A 21 -7.47 2.25 4.48
N ILE A 22 -7.19 2.73 5.69
CA ILE A 22 -8.23 3.05 6.69
C ILE A 22 -9.16 4.15 6.17
N VAL A 23 -8.60 5.25 5.65
CA VAL A 23 -9.39 6.35 5.08
C VAL A 23 -10.26 5.85 3.93
N ALA A 24 -9.66 5.10 3.00
CA ALA A 24 -10.34 4.58 1.82
C ALA A 24 -11.48 3.61 2.18
N LEU A 25 -11.27 2.76 3.20
CA LEU A 25 -12.32 1.89 3.74
C LEU A 25 -13.45 2.72 4.38
N GLY A 26 -13.11 3.73 5.18
CA GLY A 26 -14.07 4.63 5.82
C GLY A 26 -14.94 5.40 4.81
N ILE A 27 -14.35 5.96 3.75
CA ILE A 27 -15.10 6.70 2.72
C ILE A 27 -15.86 5.79 1.75
N SER A 28 -15.39 4.56 1.54
CA SER A 28 -16.02 3.64 0.57
C SER A 28 -17.39 3.12 1.00
N GLY A 29 -17.83 3.46 2.21
CA GLY A 29 -19.11 2.99 2.76
C GLY A 29 -19.17 1.47 2.82
N MET A 30 -18.05 0.76 3.00
CA MET A 30 -18.01 -0.71 2.97
C MET A 30 -18.99 -1.36 3.98
N ALA A 31 -19.38 -0.64 5.03
CA ALA A 31 -20.39 -1.06 5.99
C ALA A 31 -21.85 -0.84 5.54
N GLU A 32 -22.12 0.09 4.61
CA GLU A 32 -23.48 0.59 4.30
C GLU A 32 -23.80 0.66 2.80
N GLY A 33 -22.83 0.44 1.92
CA GLY A 33 -22.96 0.62 0.48
C GLY A 33 -23.55 -0.60 -0.25
N PRO A 34 -24.24 -0.40 -1.39
CA PRO A 34 -24.90 -1.48 -2.14
C PRO A 34 -23.94 -2.48 -2.79
N GLN A 35 -22.63 -2.20 -2.84
CA GLN A 35 -21.60 -3.12 -3.34
C GLN A 35 -20.38 -3.20 -2.40
N PRO A 36 -20.48 -3.92 -1.27
CA PRO A 36 -19.37 -4.10 -0.33
C PRO A 36 -18.16 -4.82 -0.97
N ALA A 37 -18.42 -5.69 -1.95
CA ALA A 37 -17.40 -6.42 -2.70
C ALA A 37 -16.42 -5.47 -3.44
N ALA A 38 -16.93 -4.34 -3.92
CA ALA A 38 -16.16 -3.37 -4.68
C ALA A 38 -15.20 -2.55 -3.82
N SER A 39 -15.24 -2.64 -2.49
CA SER A 39 -14.37 -1.91 -1.55
C SER A 39 -13.24 -2.75 -0.96
N TYR A 40 -13.23 -4.07 -1.15
CA TYR A 40 -12.15 -4.94 -0.66
C TYR A 40 -10.81 -4.72 -1.36
N TYR A 41 -10.77 -4.06 -2.52
CA TYR A 41 -9.50 -3.75 -3.19
C TYR A 41 -8.57 -2.87 -2.35
N TRP A 42 -9.11 -2.05 -1.44
CA TRP A 42 -8.30 -1.27 -0.49
C TRP A 42 -7.49 -2.17 0.44
N ILE A 43 -8.08 -3.28 0.89
CA ILE A 43 -7.39 -4.29 1.71
C ILE A 43 -6.37 -5.06 0.88
N LEU A 44 -6.66 -5.33 -0.40
CA LEU A 44 -5.70 -5.97 -1.31
C LEU A 44 -4.43 -5.13 -1.49
N LEU A 45 -4.56 -3.80 -1.58
CA LEU A 45 -3.41 -2.89 -1.68
C LEU A 45 -2.54 -2.93 -0.42
N PHE A 46 -3.15 -3.03 0.77
CA PHE A 46 -2.41 -3.29 2.00
C PHE A 46 -1.69 -4.65 1.96
N GLY A 47 -2.36 -5.69 1.44
CA GLY A 47 -1.76 -7.00 1.22
C GLY A 47 -0.56 -6.96 0.28
N VAL A 48 -0.62 -6.19 -0.82
CA VAL A 48 0.51 -5.99 -1.74
C VAL A 48 1.69 -5.34 -1.03
N TRP A 49 1.46 -4.29 -0.22
CA TRP A 49 2.52 -3.68 0.59
C TRP A 49 3.17 -4.70 1.53
N PHE A 50 2.36 -5.51 2.21
CA PHE A 50 2.84 -6.53 3.15
C PHE A 50 3.67 -7.62 2.45
N ILE A 51 3.26 -8.07 1.27
CA ILE A 51 4.04 -9.01 0.45
C ILE A 51 5.40 -8.40 0.09
N GLY A 52 5.44 -7.13 -0.34
CA GLY A 52 6.68 -6.41 -0.61
C GLY A 52 7.61 -6.39 0.61
N LEU A 53 7.07 -6.08 1.79
CA LEU A 53 7.80 -6.08 3.06
C LEU A 53 8.41 -7.46 3.36
N VAL A 54 7.61 -8.54 3.26
CA VAL A 54 8.07 -9.91 3.52
C VAL A 54 9.17 -10.32 2.53
N MET A 55 9.05 -9.94 1.25
CA MET A 55 10.06 -10.23 0.24
C MET A 55 11.39 -9.53 0.51
N GLN A 56 11.41 -8.41 1.25
CA GLN A 56 12.65 -7.72 1.62
C GLN A 56 13.52 -8.49 2.63
N LEU A 57 12.94 -9.48 3.34
CA LEU A 57 13.63 -10.31 4.31
C LEU A 57 14.71 -11.19 3.66
N LYS A 58 14.48 -11.70 2.45
CA LYS A 58 15.47 -12.49 1.70
C LYS A 58 16.33 -11.58 0.83
N LYS A 59 17.65 -11.80 0.83
CA LYS A 59 18.60 -10.99 0.03
C LYS A 59 18.31 -11.05 -1.47
N SER A 60 17.92 -12.22 -1.99
CA SER A 60 17.66 -12.43 -3.43
C SER A 60 16.44 -11.66 -3.94
N THR A 61 15.40 -11.51 -3.11
CA THR A 61 14.15 -10.82 -3.49
C THR A 61 14.09 -9.40 -2.96
N ARG A 62 15.15 -8.89 -2.32
CA ARG A 62 15.10 -7.63 -1.59
C ARG A 62 14.75 -6.42 -2.45
N VAL A 63 15.38 -6.31 -3.61
CA VAL A 63 15.14 -5.19 -4.53
C VAL A 63 13.72 -5.26 -5.08
N ILE A 64 13.27 -6.47 -5.45
CA ILE A 64 11.91 -6.69 -5.95
C ILE A 64 10.88 -6.37 -4.88
N GLY A 65 11.11 -6.82 -3.63
CA GLY A 65 10.26 -6.52 -2.49
C GLY A 65 10.14 -5.02 -2.24
N LEU A 66 11.25 -4.29 -2.37
CA LEU A 66 11.23 -2.82 -2.28
C LEU A 66 10.32 -2.19 -3.33
N VAL A 67 10.44 -2.61 -4.60
CA VAL A 67 9.59 -2.11 -5.70
C VAL A 67 8.12 -2.39 -5.40
N ILE A 68 7.79 -3.61 -4.95
CA ILE A 68 6.42 -4.01 -4.62
C ILE A 68 5.85 -3.16 -3.47
N THR A 69 6.66 -2.85 -2.45
CA THR A 69 6.26 -2.00 -1.32
C THR A 69 5.79 -0.60 -1.78
N PHE A 70 6.28 -0.08 -2.90
CA PHE A 70 5.85 1.22 -3.45
C PHE A 70 4.61 1.15 -4.36
N LEU A 71 4.20 -0.03 -4.84
CA LEU A 71 3.05 -0.15 -5.76
C LEU A 71 1.75 0.45 -5.21
N PRO A 72 1.37 0.21 -3.93
CA PRO A 72 0.14 0.79 -3.39
C PRO A 72 0.18 2.31 -3.36
N ILE A 73 1.34 2.89 -3.02
CA ILE A 73 1.53 4.35 -2.99
C ILE A 73 1.39 4.92 -4.40
N LEU A 74 2.04 4.32 -5.40
CA LEU A 74 1.90 4.76 -6.79
C LEU A 74 0.46 4.68 -7.27
N TYR A 75 -0.27 3.64 -6.88
CA TYR A 75 -1.69 3.51 -7.20
C TYR A 75 -2.51 4.66 -6.61
N PHE A 76 -2.38 4.95 -5.30
CA PHE A 76 -3.07 6.07 -4.67
C PHE A 76 -2.72 7.42 -5.32
N VAL A 77 -1.44 7.65 -5.62
CA VAL A 77 -0.99 8.87 -6.31
C VAL A 77 -1.61 8.96 -7.71
N SER A 78 -1.70 7.85 -8.44
CA SER A 78 -2.31 7.84 -9.76
C SER A 78 -3.81 8.14 -9.73
N LEU A 79 -4.55 7.60 -8.75
CA LEU A 79 -5.95 7.94 -8.54
C LEU A 79 -6.13 9.43 -8.26
N PHE A 80 -5.36 9.97 -7.32
CA PHE A 80 -5.39 11.40 -7.01
C PHE A 80 -5.01 12.25 -8.23
N ALA A 81 -3.97 11.88 -8.98
CA ALA A 81 -3.59 12.61 -10.17
C ALA A 81 -4.68 12.63 -11.24
N ILE A 82 -5.38 11.51 -11.46
CA ILE A 82 -6.49 11.42 -12.43
C ILE A 82 -7.70 12.22 -11.98
N GLU A 83 -8.00 12.27 -10.68
CA GLU A 83 -9.17 12.96 -10.15
C GLU A 83 -9.04 14.49 -10.21
N PHE A 84 -7.81 15.02 -10.20
CA PHE A 84 -7.51 16.45 -10.18
C PHE A 84 -6.92 17.00 -11.50
N LEU A 85 -6.86 16.18 -12.57
CA LEU A 85 -6.50 16.57 -13.94
C LEU A 85 -7.74 16.61 -14.84
#